data_AF-A0A2V9XL91-F1
#
_entry.id   AF-A0A2V9XL91-F1
#
_cell.length_a   1.000
_cell.length_b   1.000
_cell.length_c   1.000
_cell.angle_alpha   90.00
_cell.angle_beta   90.00
_cell.angle_gamma   90.00
#
_symmetry.space_group_name_H-M   'P 1'
#
loop_
_entity.id
_entity.type
_entity.pdbx_description
1 polymer ?
#
loop_
_entity_poly.entity_id
_entity_poly.type
_entity_poly.pdbx_seq_one_letter_code
_entity_poly.pdbx_strand_id
1 'polypeptide(L)'
;MSATKYVNYGGRGFWAYDIVLGVFVKYLIDAVEATGYSRAPFLDNVLGSWRLAPIIDIGFPLEESWTALQRQNVITFVEEACARLATRDSIPIEEIVHWPSPRGLRFFHRGLTVRGACI
;
A
#
# COMPACT_ATOMS: atom_id res chain seq x y z
N MET A 1 13.67 -3.91 11.88
CA MET A 1 12.30 -3.82 11.33
C MET A 1 11.37 -4.67 12.18
N SER A 2 10.20 -4.16 12.53
CA SER A 2 9.16 -4.93 13.25
C SER A 2 8.42 -5.85 12.25
N ALA A 3 7.81 -6.95 12.72
CA ALA A 3 6.91 -7.77 11.89
C ALA A 3 5.55 -7.10 11.67
N THR A 4 5.27 -6.05 12.43
CA THR A 4 4.04 -5.27 12.38
C THR A 4 4.32 -3.79 12.23
N LYS A 5 3.45 -3.09 11.51
CA LYS A 5 3.47 -1.65 11.30
C LYS A 5 2.20 -1.02 11.85
N TYR A 6 2.33 0.14 12.46
CA TYR A 6 1.17 0.89 12.95
C TYR A 6 0.46 1.59 11.80
N VAL A 7 -0.86 1.43 11.74
CA VAL A 7 -1.74 2.12 10.79
C VAL A 7 -2.58 3.11 11.58
N ASN A 8 -2.66 4.37 11.12
CA ASN A 8 -3.45 5.41 11.77
C ASN A 8 -4.50 5.95 10.80
N TYR A 9 -5.76 5.95 11.22
CA TYR A 9 -6.89 6.53 10.51
C TYR A 9 -7.80 7.27 11.47
N GLY A 10 -7.93 8.59 11.28
CA GLY A 10 -8.89 9.40 12.04
C GLY A 10 -8.69 9.32 13.55
N GLY A 11 -7.44 9.43 14.01
CA GLY A 11 -7.07 9.34 15.42
C GLY A 11 -7.15 7.94 16.03
N ARG A 12 -7.49 6.91 15.24
CA ARG A 12 -7.54 5.51 15.66
C ARG A 12 -6.45 4.74 14.94
N GLY A 13 -5.78 3.83 15.63
CA GLY A 13 -4.82 2.98 14.94
C GLY A 13 -4.79 1.54 15.41
N PHE A 14 -4.19 0.73 14.56
CA PHE A 14 -4.04 -0.71 14.73
C PHE A 14 -2.69 -1.17 14.17
N TRP A 15 -2.28 -2.37 14.54
CA TRP A 15 -1.05 -2.98 14.04
C TRP A 15 -1.39 -3.95 12.91
N ALA A 16 -0.76 -3.77 11.76
CA ALA A 16 -0.88 -4.65 10.60
C ALA A 16 0.45 -5.38 10.36
N TYR A 17 0.42 -6.63 9.90
CA TYR A 17 1.63 -7.30 9.44
C TYR A 17 2.22 -6.55 8.24
N ASP A 18 3.54 -6.36 8.23
CA ASP A 18 4.25 -5.59 7.20
C ASP A 18 4.02 -6.12 5.77
N ILE A 19 4.04 -7.44 5.59
CA ILE A 19 3.78 -8.11 4.31
C ILE A 19 2.34 -7.87 3.86
N VAL A 20 1.36 -8.04 4.75
CA VAL A 20 -0.07 -7.85 4.44
C VAL A 20 -0.35 -6.39 4.08
N LEU A 21 0.28 -5.46 4.81
CA LEU A 21 0.20 -4.03 4.50
C LEU A 21 0.79 -3.71 3.13
N GLY A 22 1.94 -4.30 2.77
CA GLY A 22 2.55 -4.12 1.45
C GLY A 22 1.65 -4.59 0.30
N VAL A 23 1.02 -5.75 0.46
CA VAL A 23 0.04 -6.28 -0.51
C VAL A 23 -1.17 -5.36 -0.62
N PHE A 24 -1.75 -4.96 0.51
CA PHE A 24 -2.91 -4.07 0.53
C PHE A 24 -2.61 -2.73 -0.16
N VAL A 25 -1.47 -2.10 0.18
CA VAL A 25 -1.04 -0.83 -0.39
C VAL A 25 -0.83 -0.93 -1.91
N LYS A 26 -0.30 -2.05 -2.42
CA LYS A 26 -0.18 -2.28 -3.86
C LYS A 26 -1.54 -2.21 -4.56
N TYR A 27 -2.51 -2.98 -4.07
CA TYR A 27 -3.85 -3.04 -4.67
C TYR A 27 -4.59 -1.70 -4.55
N LEU A 28 -4.35 -0.96 -3.48
CA LEU A 28 -4.86 0.39 -3.30
C LEU A 28 -4.29 1.37 -4.33
N ILE A 29 -2.98 1.36 -4.56
CA ILE A 29 -2.34 2.17 -5.59
C ILE A 29 -2.88 1.79 -6.98
N ASP A 30 -3.03 0.49 -7.27
CA ASP A 30 -3.58 0.02 -8.55
C ASP A 30 -5.04 0.45 -8.76
N ALA A 31 -5.85 0.50 -7.71
CA ALA A 31 -7.21 1.01 -7.79
C ALA A 31 -7.21 2.50 -8.15
N VAL A 32 -6.38 3.31 -7.49
CA VAL A 32 -6.23 4.72 -7.82
C VAL A 32 -5.74 4.92 -9.25
N GLU A 33 -4.68 4.21 -9.66
CA GLU A 33 -4.09 4.33 -10.99
C GLU A 33 -5.06 3.89 -12.11
N ALA A 34 -5.89 2.87 -11.87
CA ALA A 34 -6.88 2.39 -12.83
C ALA A 34 -7.97 3.43 -13.16
N THR A 35 -8.30 4.31 -12.23
CA THR A 35 -9.33 5.34 -12.46
C THR A 35 -8.83 6.55 -13.26
N GLY A 36 -7.53 6.63 -13.57
CA GLY A 36 -6.96 7.81 -14.22
C GLY A 36 -6.99 9.07 -13.36
N TYR A 37 -7.30 8.94 -12.06
CA TYR A 37 -7.33 10.04 -11.08
C TYR A 37 -5.96 10.65 -10.76
N SER A 38 -4.90 10.24 -11.48
CA SER A 38 -3.51 10.69 -11.32
C SER A 38 -3.28 12.21 -11.57
N ARG A 39 -4.34 13.02 -11.57
CA ARG A 39 -4.32 14.48 -11.76
C ARG A 39 -4.96 15.26 -10.62
N ALA A 40 -5.52 14.61 -9.60
CA ALA A 40 -6.03 15.33 -8.43
C ALA A 40 -4.85 15.69 -7.50
N PRO A 41 -4.56 16.98 -7.22
CA PRO A 41 -3.34 17.37 -6.49
C PRO A 41 -3.19 16.76 -5.10
N PHE A 42 -4.31 16.42 -4.44
CA PHE A 42 -4.25 15.76 -3.14
C PHE A 42 -3.75 14.31 -3.23
N LEU A 43 -4.02 13.62 -4.34
CA LEU A 43 -3.60 12.23 -4.54
C LEU A 43 -2.11 12.11 -4.79
N ASP A 44 -1.45 13.10 -5.41
CA ASP A 44 0.00 13.03 -5.64
C ASP A 44 0.79 12.93 -4.33
N ASN A 45 0.40 13.73 -3.34
CA ASN A 45 1.00 13.67 -2.00
C ASN A 45 0.67 12.35 -1.28
N VAL A 46 -0.58 11.91 -1.39
CA VAL A 46 -1.05 10.68 -0.73
C VAL A 46 -0.40 9.43 -1.33
N LEU A 47 -0.32 9.35 -2.67
CA LEU A 47 0.36 8.27 -3.39
C LEU A 47 1.85 8.25 -3.06
N GLY A 48 2.49 9.41 -2.93
CA GLY A 48 3.87 9.50 -2.44
C GLY A 48 4.06 8.84 -1.08
N SER A 49 3.19 9.16 -0.12
CA SER A 49 3.22 8.56 1.23
C SER A 49 2.88 7.06 1.22
N TRP A 50 1.86 6.64 0.48
CA TRP A 50 1.47 5.23 0.36
C TRP A 50 2.57 4.38 -0.24
N ARG A 51 3.27 4.88 -1.26
CA ARG A 51 4.42 4.20 -1.86
C ARG A 51 5.59 3.99 -0.89
N LEU A 52 5.70 4.82 0.14
CA LEU A 52 6.76 4.73 1.16
C LEU A 52 6.35 3.92 2.41
N ALA A 53 5.05 3.80 2.71
CA ALA A 53 4.57 3.12 3.91
C ALA A 53 5.01 1.63 4.03
N PRO A 54 5.09 0.83 2.95
CA PRO A 54 5.65 -0.52 3.02
C PRO A 54 7.16 -0.53 3.30
N ILE A 55 7.88 0.53 2.94
CA ILE A 55 9.35 0.60 2.97
C ILE A 55 9.84 1.15 4.32
N ILE A 56 9.20 2.19 4.84
CA ILE A 56 9.63 2.89 6.06
C ILE A 56 8.75 2.44 7.23
N ASP A 57 9.31 2.37 8.45
CA ASP A 57 8.54 2.16 9.69
C ASP A 57 7.67 3.38 10.08
N ILE A 58 7.51 4.33 9.16
CA ILE A 58 6.49 5.37 9.26
C ILE A 58 5.18 4.68 8.94
N GLY A 59 4.21 4.77 9.85
CA GLY A 59 2.91 4.12 9.68
C GLY A 59 2.19 4.49 8.38
N PHE A 60 1.00 3.94 8.18
CA PHE A 60 0.14 4.31 7.06
C PHE A 60 -0.88 5.36 7.52
N PRO A 61 -0.58 6.68 7.43
CA PRO A 61 -1.52 7.71 7.81
C PRO A 61 -2.58 7.87 6.73
N LEU A 62 -3.82 7.65 7.13
CA LEU A 62 -4.99 8.13 6.40
C LEU A 62 -5.36 9.48 7.04
N GLU A 63 -4.98 10.57 6.37
CA GLU A 63 -4.89 11.94 6.90
C GLU A 63 -6.21 12.49 7.46
N GLU A 64 -6.12 13.12 8.64
CA GLU A 64 -7.26 13.74 9.32
C GLU A 64 -7.73 15.02 8.62
N SER A 65 -6.81 15.69 7.94
CA SER A 65 -7.05 16.94 7.22
C SER A 65 -7.91 16.80 5.96
N TRP A 66 -8.24 15.57 5.53
CA TRP A 66 -9.05 15.33 4.35
C TRP A 66 -10.49 15.83 4.49
N THR A 67 -10.98 16.49 3.44
CA THR A 67 -12.40 16.81 3.27
C THR A 67 -13.25 15.54 3.18
N ALA A 68 -14.56 15.67 3.41
CA ALA A 68 -15.49 14.54 3.30
C ALA A 68 -15.44 13.86 1.92
N LEU A 69 -15.32 14.66 0.84
CA LEU A 69 -15.20 14.13 -0.53
C LEU A 69 -13.91 13.35 -0.74
N GLN A 70 -12.77 13.86 -0.24
CA GLN A 70 -11.48 13.16 -0.34
C GLN A 70 -11.50 11.84 0.43
N ARG A 71 -12.07 11.84 1.65
CA ARG A 71 -12.25 10.61 2.44
C ARG A 71 -13.13 9.60 1.70
N GLN A 72 -14.24 10.06 1.12
CA GLN A 72 -15.13 9.18 0.36
C GLN A 72 -14.42 8.55 -0.84
N ASN A 73 -13.63 9.33 -1.59
CA ASN A 73 -12.84 8.79 -2.70
C ASN A 73 -11.84 7.73 -2.23
N VAL A 74 -11.14 7.98 -1.12
CA VAL A 74 -10.20 7.00 -0.54
C VAL A 74 -10.93 5.73 -0.10
N ILE A 75 -12.10 5.86 0.53
CA ILE A 75 -12.93 4.70 0.90
C ILE A 75 -13.30 3.89 -0.35
N THR A 76 -13.73 4.54 -1.44
CA THR A 76 -14.03 3.86 -2.70
C THR A 76 -12.82 3.10 -3.24
N PHE A 77 -11.62 3.68 -3.21
CA PHE A 77 -10.40 2.98 -3.64
C PHE A 77 -10.04 1.81 -2.73
N VAL A 78 -10.25 1.94 -1.41
CA VAL A 78 -10.03 0.86 -0.44
C VAL A 78 -11.02 -0.27 -0.69
N GLU A 79 -12.29 0.03 -0.90
CA GLU A 79 -13.33 -0.96 -1.22
C GLU A 79 -13.00 -1.71 -2.51
N GLU A 80 -12.55 -0.99 -3.55
CA GLU A 80 -12.13 -1.60 -4.81
C GLU A 80 -10.89 -2.50 -4.63
N ALA A 81 -9.88 -2.04 -3.88
CA ALA A 81 -8.70 -2.83 -3.56
C ALA A 81 -9.08 -4.11 -2.81
N CYS A 82 -9.94 -4.01 -1.80
CA CYS A 82 -10.47 -5.14 -1.05
C CYS A 82 -11.28 -6.10 -1.93
N ALA A 83 -12.11 -5.58 -2.83
CA ALA A 83 -12.88 -6.41 -3.76
C ALA A 83 -11.95 -7.19 -4.70
N ARG A 84 -10.93 -6.54 -5.27
CA ARG A 84 -9.92 -7.21 -6.09
C ARG A 84 -9.15 -8.28 -5.30
N LEU A 85 -8.73 -7.97 -4.08
CA LEU A 85 -8.07 -8.93 -3.20
C LEU A 85 -8.97 -10.12 -2.85
N ALA A 86 -10.27 -9.90 -2.62
CA ALA A 86 -11.21 -10.96 -2.31
C ALA A 86 -11.43 -11.95 -3.47
N THR A 87 -11.16 -11.54 -4.71
CA THR A 87 -11.21 -12.45 -5.88
C THR A 87 -9.97 -13.35 -6.01
N ARG A 88 -8.98 -13.19 -5.12
CA ARG A 88 -7.69 -13.89 -5.19
C ARG A 88 -7.61 -14.91 -4.06
N ASP A 89 -7.48 -16.19 -4.43
CA ASP A 89 -7.26 -17.27 -3.45
C ASP A 89 -5.87 -17.16 -2.78
N SER A 90 -4.87 -16.74 -3.53
CA SER A 90 -3.50 -16.52 -3.04
C SER A 90 -2.74 -15.52 -3.90
N ILE A 91 -1.68 -14.94 -3.35
CA ILE A 91 -0.74 -14.10 -4.07
C ILE A 91 0.64 -14.76 -3.97
N PRO A 92 1.16 -15.33 -5.07
CA PRO A 92 2.44 -16.03 -5.04
C PRO A 92 3.58 -15.04 -4.81
N ILE A 93 4.61 -15.51 -4.11
CA ILE A 93 5.76 -14.68 -3.74
C ILE A 93 6.54 -14.22 -4.98
N GLU A 94 6.54 -15.03 -6.04
CA GLU A 94 7.16 -14.72 -7.32
C GLU A 94 6.50 -13.51 -7.97
N GLU A 95 5.17 -13.40 -7.92
CA GLU A 95 4.45 -12.24 -8.45
C GLU A 95 4.83 -10.97 -7.69
N ILE A 96 4.89 -11.08 -6.36
CA ILE A 96 5.25 -9.99 -5.46
C ILE A 96 6.64 -9.42 -5.79
N VAL A 97 7.61 -10.28 -6.13
CA VAL A 97 8.98 -9.86 -6.53
C VAL A 97 8.99 -9.01 -7.79
N HIS A 98 8.03 -9.22 -8.70
CA HIS A 98 7.96 -8.55 -9.99
C HIS A 98 7.09 -7.30 -9.99
N TRP A 99 6.46 -6.95 -8.85
CA TRP A 99 5.66 -5.74 -8.78
C TRP A 99 6.53 -4.50 -9.01
N PRO A 100 6.07 -3.57 -9.87
CA PRO A 100 6.82 -2.36 -10.15
C PRO A 100 6.93 -1.53 -8.88
N SER A 101 8.15 -1.44 -8.35
CA SER A 101 8.44 -0.66 -7.18
C SER A 101 8.55 0.83 -7.52
N PRO A 102 7.93 1.73 -6.74
CA PRO A 102 8.25 3.14 -6.75
C PRO A 102 9.75 3.33 -6.54
N ARG A 103 10.44 3.92 -7.52
CA ARG A 103 11.88 4.23 -7.46
C ARG A 103 12.82 3.00 -7.36
N GLY A 104 12.39 1.81 -7.78
CA GLY A 104 13.26 0.61 -7.75
C GLY A 104 13.36 -0.07 -6.36
N LEU A 105 12.60 0.39 -5.37
CA LEU A 105 12.61 -0.13 -4.00
C LEU A 105 11.61 -1.28 -3.82
N ARG A 106 12.11 -2.51 -3.70
CA ARG A 106 11.25 -3.70 -3.48
C ARG A 106 10.39 -3.51 -2.23
N PHE A 107 9.10 -3.78 -2.38
CA PHE A 107 8.08 -3.60 -1.33
C PHE A 107 8.24 -4.51 -0.09
N PHE A 108 9.23 -5.42 -0.07
CA PHE A 108 9.29 -6.51 0.90
C PHE A 108 10.72 -6.80 1.36
N HIS A 109 10.96 -6.63 2.65
CA HIS A 109 12.25 -6.91 3.29
C HIS A 109 12.28 -8.21 4.10
N ARG A 110 11.13 -8.89 4.30
CA ARG A 110 11.05 -10.15 5.05
C ARG A 110 10.36 -11.25 4.24
N GLY A 111 10.94 -12.44 4.23
CA GLY A 111 10.43 -13.61 3.52
C GLY A 111 10.88 -13.74 2.06
N LEU A 112 11.31 -12.64 1.42
CA LEU A 112 11.98 -12.66 0.11
C LEU A 112 13.46 -13.00 0.26
N THR A 113 13.77 -14.18 0.78
CA THR A 113 15.10 -14.75 0.54
C THR A 113 15.07 -15.30 -0.89
N VAL A 114 15.30 -14.43 -1.87
CA VAL A 114 15.62 -14.92 -3.22
C VAL A 114 16.95 -15.65 -3.08
N ARG A 115 16.92 -16.99 -3.00
CA ARG A 115 18.11 -17.81 -3.18
C ARG A 115 18.64 -17.53 -4.59
N GLY A 116 19.57 -16.59 -4.73
CA GLY A 116 20.18 -16.31 -6.03
C GLY A 116 20.77 -14.93 -6.29
N ALA A 117 20.89 -14.02 -5.31
CA ALA A 117 21.61 -12.77 -5.52
C ALA A 117 22.73 -12.60 -4.48
N CYS A 118 23.83 -13.31 -4.69
CA CYS A 118 25.14 -12.79 -4.32
C CYS A 118 25.51 -11.72 -5.36
N ILE A 119 25.77 -10.51 -4.90
CA ILE A 119 26.72 -9.59 -5.52
C ILE A 119 27.81 -9.37 -4.49
#